data_AF-A0AA47LW74-F1
#
_entry.id   AF-A0AA47LW74-F1
#
_cell.length_a   1.000
_cell.length_b   1.000
_cell.length_c   1.000
_cell.angle_alpha   90.00
_cell.angle_beta   90.00
_cell.angle_gamma   90.00
#
_symmetry.space_group_name_H-M   'P 1'
#
loop_
_entity.id
_entity.type
_entity.pdbx_description
1 polymer ?
#
loop_
_entity_poly.entity_id
_entity_poly.type
_entity_poly.pdbx_seq_one_letter_code
_entity_poly.pdbx_strand_id
1 'polypeptide(L)'
;MSWDHGNPAKCVETIHKAKDGDIVLMHDFQEADVLALPEILDYLEEENFTFKTIPELLGAQLNDEAYIYYSRDKRVKTGFGGS
;
A
#
# COMPACT_ATOMS: atom_id res chain seq x y z
N MET A 1 -2.58 -1.82 -10.92
CA MET A 1 -2.41 -3.08 -10.18
C MET A 1 -3.17 -4.17 -10.90
N SER A 2 -2.72 -5.41 -10.77
CA SER A 2 -3.11 -6.55 -11.61
C SER A 2 -4.62 -6.75 -11.80
N TRP A 3 -5.46 -6.38 -10.82
CA TRP A 3 -6.91 -6.51 -10.88
C TRP A 3 -7.58 -5.79 -12.06
N ASP A 4 -6.95 -4.74 -12.60
CA ASP A 4 -7.49 -3.93 -13.70
C ASP A 4 -6.97 -4.36 -15.09
N HIS A 5 -5.73 -4.86 -15.18
CA HIS A 5 -5.06 -5.06 -16.47
C HIS A 5 -4.31 -6.39 -16.66
N GLY A 6 -4.13 -7.20 -15.61
CA GLY A 6 -3.46 -8.50 -15.68
C GLY A 6 -2.05 -8.48 -16.30
N ASN A 7 -1.33 -7.37 -16.17
CA ASN A 7 -0.04 -7.14 -16.86
C ASN A 7 1.06 -6.79 -15.83
N PRO A 8 2.11 -7.61 -15.70
CA PRO A 8 3.19 -7.39 -14.73
C PRO A 8 3.89 -6.03 -14.87
N ALA A 9 4.19 -5.60 -16.10
CA ALA A 9 4.92 -4.34 -16.34
C ALA A 9 4.13 -3.12 -15.84
N LYS A 10 2.80 -3.13 -15.98
CA LYS A 10 1.94 -2.07 -15.45
C LYS A 10 1.87 -2.07 -13.91
N CYS A 11 2.08 -3.23 -13.26
CA CYS A 11 2.22 -3.29 -11.80
C CYS A 11 3.53 -2.59 -11.38
N VAL A 12 4.64 -2.86 -12.08
CA VAL A 12 5.93 -2.18 -11.84
C VAL A 12 5.81 -0.67 -12.09
N GLU A 13 5.23 -0.25 -13.21
CA GLU A 13 5.01 1.19 -13.49
C GLU A 13 4.15 1.89 -12.42
N THR A 14 3.22 1.15 -11.79
CA THR A 14 2.41 1.68 -10.70
C THR A 14 3.27 1.90 -9.45
N ILE A 15 4.25 1.02 -9.17
CA ILE A 15 5.07 1.14 -7.97
C ILE A 15 5.98 2.37 -7.99
N HIS A 16 6.39 2.85 -9.16
CA HIS A 16 7.18 4.08 -9.29
C HIS A 16 6.46 5.34 -8.78
N LYS A 17 5.16 5.25 -8.47
CA LYS A 17 4.36 6.35 -7.89
C LYS A 17 4.30 6.29 -6.36
N ALA A 18 4.84 5.23 -5.74
CA ALA A 18 4.84 5.05 -4.30
C ALA A 18 5.61 6.17 -3.60
N LYS A 19 5.15 6.54 -2.41
CA LYS A 19 5.73 7.58 -1.57
C LYS A 19 5.94 7.04 -0.15
N ASP A 20 6.81 7.72 0.60
CA ASP A 20 6.97 7.41 2.03
C ASP A 20 5.60 7.45 2.73
N GLY A 21 5.30 6.37 3.45
CA GLY A 21 4.04 6.21 4.18
C GLY A 21 2.89 5.59 3.38
N ASP A 22 3.04 5.29 2.09
CA ASP A 22 1.97 4.68 1.28
C ASP A 22 1.66 3.23 1.71
N ILE A 23 0.39 2.85 1.55
CA ILE A 23 -0.08 1.47 1.65
C ILE A 23 -0.33 0.97 0.23
N VAL A 24 0.43 -0.03 -0.21
CA VAL A 24 0.31 -0.60 -1.56
C VAL A 24 -0.65 -1.78 -1.54
N LEU A 25 -1.68 -1.72 -2.39
CA LEU A 25 -2.64 -2.80 -2.58
C LEU A 25 -2.16 -3.75 -3.70
N MET A 26 -1.95 -5.03 -3.37
CA MET A 26 -1.62 -6.11 -4.32
C MET A 26 -2.62 -7.27 -4.15
N HIS A 27 -2.69 -8.18 -5.15
CA HIS A 27 -3.51 -9.39 -5.10
C HIS A 27 -2.63 -10.63 -5.30
N ASP A 28 -2.40 -11.39 -4.23
CA ASP A 28 -1.51 -12.57 -4.18
C ASP A 28 -1.96 -13.76 -5.05
N PHE A 29 -3.21 -13.79 -5.49
CA PHE A 29 -3.74 -14.82 -6.37
C PHE A 29 -3.60 -14.50 -7.88
N GLN A 30 -3.15 -13.29 -8.24
CA GLN A 30 -3.03 -12.90 -9.65
C GLN A 30 -1.61 -13.13 -10.16
N GLU A 31 -1.46 -13.97 -11.20
CA GLU A 31 -0.17 -14.30 -11.82
C GLU A 31 0.65 -13.05 -12.17
N ALA A 32 -0.01 -11.98 -12.62
CA ALA A 32 0.65 -10.74 -12.96
C ALA A 32 1.35 -10.05 -11.77
N ASP A 33 0.77 -10.12 -10.56
CA ASP A 33 1.43 -9.60 -9.36
C ASP A 33 2.57 -10.52 -8.91
N VAL A 34 2.41 -11.84 -9.03
CA VAL A 34 3.47 -12.81 -8.72
C VAL A 34 4.70 -12.58 -9.61
N LEU A 35 4.49 -12.34 -10.91
CA LEU A 35 5.58 -12.08 -11.86
C LEU A 35 6.22 -10.70 -11.69
N ALA A 36 5.47 -9.69 -11.23
CA ALA A 36 5.99 -8.34 -10.99
C ALA A 36 6.70 -8.18 -9.64
N LEU A 37 6.39 -9.04 -8.66
CA LEU A 37 6.84 -8.88 -7.28
C LEU A 37 8.37 -8.80 -7.13
N PRO A 38 9.20 -9.63 -7.79
CA PRO A 38 10.66 -9.51 -7.65
C PRO A 38 11.19 -8.13 -8.05
N GLU A 39 10.78 -7.61 -9.20
CA GLU A 39 11.21 -6.30 -9.70
C GLU A 39 10.69 -5.14 -8.83
N ILE A 40 9.48 -5.27 -8.29
CA ILE A 40 8.92 -4.33 -7.31
C ILE A 40 9.77 -4.26 -6.05
N LEU A 41 10.20 -5.41 -5.52
CA LEU A 41 11.02 -5.47 -4.31
C LEU A 41 12.39 -4.85 -4.56
N ASP A 42 13.06 -5.23 -5.66
CA ASP A 42 14.37 -4.68 -6.04
C ASP A 42 14.32 -3.14 -6.15
N TYR A 43 13.32 -2.60 -6.88
CA TYR A 43 13.15 -1.16 -7.03
C TYR A 43 12.95 -0.43 -5.68
N LEU A 44 12.07 -0.95 -4.83
CA LEU A 44 11.79 -0.31 -3.54
C LEU A 44 13.00 -0.35 -2.59
N GLU A 45 13.77 -1.44 -2.61
CA GLU A 45 15.03 -1.52 -1.85
C GLU A 45 16.07 -0.52 -2.37
N GLU A 46 16.24 -0.40 -3.69
CA GLU A 46 17.13 0.58 -4.33
C GLU A 46 16.75 2.03 -3.98
N GLU A 47 15.44 2.33 -3.91
CA GLU A 47 14.91 3.63 -3.50
C GLU A 47 14.92 3.84 -1.97
N ASN A 48 15.53 2.93 -1.20
CA ASN A 48 15.67 2.98 0.26
C ASN A 48 14.33 2.93 1.03
N PHE A 49 13.31 2.29 0.48
CA PHE A 49 12.10 1.99 1.24
C PHE A 49 12.37 0.93 2.31
N THR A 50 11.59 0.99 3.39
CA THR A 50 11.54 -0.06 4.40
C THR A 50 10.16 -0.68 4.40
N PHE A 51 10.09 -1.99 4.15
CA PHE A 51 8.83 -2.74 4.23
C PHE A 51 8.36 -2.84 5.67
N LYS A 52 7.09 -2.50 5.90
CA LYS A 52 6.45 -2.55 7.21
C LYS A 52 5.11 -3.23 7.11
N THR A 53 4.73 -3.92 8.18
CA THR A 53 3.34 -4.31 8.41
C THR A 53 2.48 -3.07 8.70
N ILE A 54 1.16 -3.17 8.57
CA ILE A 54 0.25 -2.07 8.88
C ILE A 54 0.42 -1.56 10.33
N PRO A 55 0.53 -2.42 11.37
CA PRO A 55 0.79 -1.94 12.73
C PRO A 55 2.13 -1.19 12.89
N GLU A 56 3.21 -1.63 12.25
CA GLU A 56 4.52 -0.96 12.31
C GLU A 56 4.53 0.38 11.57
N LEU A 57 3.76 0.49 10.48
CA LEU A 57 3.62 1.72 9.71
C LEU A 57 2.82 2.78 10.48
N LEU A 58 1.70 2.37 11.09
CA LEU A 58 0.79 3.28 11.78
C LEU A 58 1.20 3.58 13.23
N GLY A 59 1.82 2.63 13.93
CA GLY A 59 2.23 2.78 15.33
C GLY A 59 1.09 3.27 16.23
N ALA A 60 1.33 4.33 17.01
CA ALA A 60 0.34 4.91 17.90
C ALA A 60 -0.91 5.49 17.20
N GLN A 61 -0.88 5.63 15.87
CA GLN A 61 -2.05 6.06 15.10
C GLN A 61 -3.14 4.97 15.02
N LEU A 62 -2.76 3.71 15.13
CA LEU A 62 -3.68 2.58 15.14
C LEU A 62 -4.18 2.41 16.59
N ASN A 63 -5.40 2.88 16.84
CA ASN A 63 -6.02 2.90 18.16
C ASN A 63 -7.51 2.52 18.06
N ASP A 64 -8.21 2.53 19.20
CA ASP A 64 -9.61 2.08 19.28
C ASP A 64 -10.62 3.07 18.69
N GLU A 65 -10.18 4.27 18.26
CA GLU A 65 -11.06 5.18 17.53
C GLU A 65 -11.30 4.69 16.11
N ALA A 66 -12.53 4.86 15.64
CA ALA A 66 -12.89 4.45 14.30
C ALA A 66 -12.31 5.45 13.26
N TYR A 67 -11.33 4.97 12.48
CA TYR A 67 -10.74 5.68 11.35
C TYR A 67 -10.69 4.78 10.11
N ILE A 68 -10.80 5.38 8.93
CA ILE A 68 -10.38 4.78 7.65
C ILE A 68 -8.97 5.28 7.36
N TYR A 69 -8.03 4.36 7.10
CA TYR A 69 -6.64 4.67 6.78
C TYR A 69 -6.39 4.39 5.30
N TYR A 70 -5.85 5.37 4.58
CA TYR A 70 -5.45 5.24 3.16
C TYR A 70 -3.93 5.18 3.01
N SER A 71 -3.21 5.81 3.94
CA SER A 71 -1.74 5.78 4.09
C SER A 71 -1.40 6.15 5.54
N ARG A 72 -0.11 6.16 5.90
CA ARG A 72 0.36 6.65 7.21
C ARG A 72 -0.15 8.07 7.53
N ASP A 73 -0.20 8.92 6.50
CA ASP A 73 -0.45 10.35 6.67
C ASP A 73 -1.87 10.77 6.22
N LYS A 74 -2.67 9.84 5.67
CA LYS A 74 -4.05 10.09 5.23
C LYS A 74 -5.03 9.14 5.90
N ARG A 75 -5.82 9.68 6.83
CA ARG A 75 -6.92 8.98 7.51
C ARG A 75 -8.15 9.86 7.68
N VAL A 76 -9.31 9.24 7.84
CA VAL A 76 -10.60 9.92 8.04
C VAL A 76 -11.30 9.30 9.25
N LYS A 77 -11.66 10.12 10.24
CA LYS A 77 -12.43 9.66 11.40
C LYS A 77 -13.83 9.24 10.94
N THR A 78 -14.26 8.04 11.30
CA THR A 78 -15.61 7.57 11.03
C THR A 78 -16.47 7.79 12.26
N GLY A 79 -17.61 8.44 12.04
CA GLY A 79 -18.60 8.73 13.06
C GLY A 79 -19.76 9.45 12.41
N PHE A 80 -20.98 8.98 12.65
CA PHE A 80 -22.16 9.81 12.42
C PHE A 80 -21.97 11.08 13.24
N GLY A 81 -21.80 12.22 12.57
CA GLY A 81 -21.93 13.51 13.22
C GLY A 81 -23.33 13.59 13.80
N GLY A 82 -23.46 13.36 15.10
CA GLY A 82 -24.68 13.66 15.84
C GLY A 82 -24.87 15.17 15.78
N SER A 83 -25.83 15.57 14.94
CA SER A 83 -26.57 16.83 15.08
C SER A 83 -27.50 16.75 16.29
#